data_AF-A0A669PMF7-F1
#
_entry.id   AF-A0A669PMF7-F1
#
_cell.length_a   1.000
_cell.length_b   1.000
_cell.length_c   1.000
_cell.angle_alpha   90.00
_cell.angle_beta   90.00
_cell.angle_gamma   90.00
#
_symmetry.space_group_name_H-M   'P 1'
#
loop_
_entity.id
_entity.type
_entity.pdbx_description
1 polymer ?
#
loop_
_entity_poly.entity_id
_entity_poly.type
_entity_poly.pdbx_seq_one_letter_code
_entity_poly.pdbx_strand_id
1 'polypeptide(L)'
;MESGAGKHWTEEEVKALLSIWSEKSIRKQLHGTLRNKGIFIYIAKRLQELGVCRDWKQCRAKYKNLKYEYRTVKYARNSGDATKTMKFFHDLDAILRCEPVAHLAAEGNARCSTTDARLNASPTADSILNLKKTECRCEKCHDDFKNCYL
;
A
#
# COMPACT_ATOMS: atom_id res chain seq x y z
N MET A 1 -11.50 29.92 9.56
CA MET A 1 -11.82 28.90 8.53
C MET A 1 -10.51 28.24 8.14
N GLU A 2 -10.08 27.22 8.88
CA GLU A 2 -8.78 26.57 8.68
C GLU A 2 -8.95 25.35 7.79
N SER A 3 -8.53 25.48 6.53
CA SER A 3 -8.45 24.36 5.59
C SER A 3 -7.21 23.53 5.91
N GLY A 4 -7.36 22.57 6.83
CA GLY A 4 -6.37 21.53 7.13
C GLY A 4 -6.16 20.59 5.95
N ALA A 5 -5.39 21.03 4.95
CA ALA A 5 -5.11 20.31 3.70
C ALA A 5 -4.32 18.98 3.89
N GLY A 6 -4.08 18.54 5.12
CA GLY A 6 -3.38 17.28 5.43
C GLY A 6 -4.25 16.13 5.96
N LYS A 7 -5.52 16.39 6.36
CA LYS A 7 -6.35 15.38 7.05
C LYS A 7 -7.39 14.70 6.16
N HIS A 8 -7.97 15.40 5.19
CA HIS A 8 -9.04 14.87 4.36
C HIS A 8 -8.45 14.29 3.08
N TRP A 9 -8.51 12.96 2.97
CA TRP A 9 -8.27 12.25 1.72
C TRP A 9 -9.58 12.21 0.94
N THR A 10 -9.59 12.72 -0.29
CA THR A 10 -10.75 12.60 -1.17
C THR A 10 -10.86 11.19 -1.73
N GLU A 11 -12.02 10.86 -2.30
CA GLU A 11 -12.24 9.55 -2.90
C GLU A 11 -11.30 9.30 -4.08
N GLU A 12 -11.05 10.32 -4.89
CA GLU A 12 -10.15 10.30 -6.04
C GLU A 12 -8.70 10.05 -5.59
N GLU A 13 -8.26 10.73 -4.53
CA GLU A 13 -6.93 10.52 -3.96
C GLU A 13 -6.74 9.09 -3.42
N VAL A 14 -7.78 8.54 -2.77
CA VAL A 14 -7.73 7.16 -2.28
C VAL A 14 -7.72 6.16 -3.43
N LYS A 15 -8.54 6.38 -4.48
CA LYS A 15 -8.54 5.55 -5.69
C LYS A 15 -7.19 5.58 -6.39
N ALA A 16 -6.56 6.75 -6.50
CA ALA A 16 -5.21 6.88 -7.04
C ALA A 16 -4.18 6.07 -6.22
N LEU A 17 -4.25 6.15 -4.88
CA LEU A 17 -3.39 5.38 -3.99
C LEU A 17 -3.60 3.86 -4.15
N LEU A 18 -4.87 3.42 -4.20
CA LEU A 18 -5.23 2.01 -4.39
C LEU A 18 -4.77 1.49 -5.76
N SER A 19 -4.88 2.32 -6.81
CA SER A 19 -4.41 1.97 -8.15
C SER A 19 -2.91 1.67 -8.16
N ILE A 20 -2.08 2.58 -7.62
CA ILE A 20 -0.62 2.38 -7.53
C ILE A 20 -0.29 1.19 -6.61
N TRP A 21 -1.00 1.04 -5.50
CA TRP A 21 -0.80 -0.09 -4.59
C TRP A 21 -1.18 -1.43 -5.23
N SER A 22 -2.16 -1.48 -6.13
CA SER A 22 -2.56 -2.70 -6.82
C SER A 22 -1.48 -3.28 -7.74
N GLU A 23 -0.47 -2.47 -8.12
CA GLU A 23 0.66 -2.90 -8.93
C GLU A 23 1.41 -4.08 -8.27
N LYS A 24 1.67 -5.15 -9.03
CA LYS A 24 2.30 -6.38 -8.52
C LYS A 24 3.69 -6.12 -7.91
N SER A 25 4.46 -5.23 -8.51
CA SER A 25 5.80 -4.83 -8.05
C SER A 25 5.76 -4.15 -6.68
N ILE A 26 4.76 -3.31 -6.44
CA ILE A 26 4.56 -2.59 -5.17
C ILE A 26 4.08 -3.55 -4.09
N ARG A 27 3.10 -4.41 -4.39
CA ARG A 27 2.66 -5.47 -3.48
C ARG A 27 3.82 -6.36 -3.03
N LYS A 28 4.57 -6.95 -3.97
CA LYS A 28 5.70 -7.82 -3.66
C LYS A 28 6.73 -7.14 -2.76
N GLN A 29 7.05 -5.87 -3.03
CA GLN A 29 8.01 -5.12 -2.22
C GLN A 29 7.47 -4.77 -0.83
N LEU A 30 6.20 -4.39 -0.71
CA LEU A 30 5.58 -4.12 0.60
C LEU A 30 5.48 -5.37 1.48
N HIS A 31 5.39 -6.56 0.87
CA HIS A 31 5.38 -7.84 1.57
C HIS A 31 6.79 -8.38 1.88
N GLY A 32 7.75 -8.18 0.99
CA GLY A 32 9.09 -8.74 1.12
C GLY A 32 10.04 -8.00 2.06
N THR A 33 9.73 -6.78 2.51
CA THR A 33 10.63 -6.02 3.41
C THR A 33 9.93 -5.17 4.45
N LEU A 34 10.53 -5.12 5.65
CA LEU A 34 10.16 -4.19 6.72
C LEU A 34 10.64 -2.76 6.42
N ARG A 35 11.65 -2.59 5.56
CA ARG A 35 12.21 -1.28 5.18
C ARG A 35 11.52 -0.73 3.93
N ASN A 36 10.24 -0.38 4.10
CA ASN A 36 9.36 0.06 3.01
C ASN A 36 9.36 1.59 2.74
N LYS A 37 10.26 2.36 3.36
CA LYS A 37 10.37 3.82 3.15
C LYS A 37 10.53 4.19 1.67
N GLY A 38 11.44 3.52 0.96
CA GLY A 38 11.68 3.78 -0.47
C GLY A 38 10.43 3.56 -1.33
N ILE A 39 9.63 2.55 -1.00
CA ILE A 39 8.38 2.24 -1.70
C ILE A 39 7.35 3.36 -1.50
N PHE A 40 7.19 3.86 -0.27
CA PHE A 40 6.27 4.97 -0.02
C PHE A 40 6.73 6.28 -0.66
N ILE A 41 8.04 6.52 -0.77
CA ILE A 41 8.59 7.65 -1.54
C ILE A 41 8.25 7.50 -3.02
N TYR A 42 8.37 6.30 -3.57
CA TYR A 42 7.99 6.03 -4.95
C TYR A 42 6.49 6.23 -5.18
N ILE A 43 5.63 5.70 -4.30
CA ILE A 43 4.18 5.89 -4.34
C ILE A 43 3.82 7.38 -4.30
N ALA A 44 4.44 8.16 -3.42
CA ALA A 44 4.18 9.60 -3.29
C ALA A 44 4.45 10.37 -4.60
N LYS A 45 5.52 10.02 -5.33
CA LYS A 45 5.82 10.63 -6.63
C LYS A 45 4.81 10.25 -7.69
N ARG A 46 4.44 8.97 -7.74
CA ARG A 46 3.41 8.46 -8.66
C ARG A 46 2.06 9.14 -8.41
N LEU A 47 1.71 9.40 -7.14
CA LEU A 47 0.53 10.19 -6.80
C LEU A 47 0.64 11.64 -7.30
N GLN A 48 1.81 12.25 -7.18
CA GLN A 48 2.03 13.61 -7.67
C GLN A 48 1.89 13.70 -9.20
N GLU A 49 2.34 12.68 -9.96
CA GLU A 49 2.11 12.59 -11.42
C GLU A 49 0.61 12.56 -11.78
N LEU A 50 -0.23 12.04 -10.86
CA LEU A 50 -1.69 12.02 -10.98
C LEU A 50 -2.36 13.28 -10.41
N GLY A 51 -1.59 14.31 -10.04
CA GLY A 51 -2.10 15.56 -9.46
C GLY A 51 -2.37 15.49 -7.95
N VAL A 52 -2.00 14.39 -7.28
CA VAL A 52 -2.24 14.16 -5.85
C VAL A 52 -0.96 14.48 -5.06
N CYS A 53 -0.88 15.66 -4.48
CA CYS A 53 0.28 16.11 -3.69
C CYS A 53 0.22 15.59 -2.24
N ARG A 54 0.78 14.40 -1.99
CA ARG A 54 0.86 13.78 -0.65
C ARG A 54 2.29 13.32 -0.33
N ASP A 55 2.72 13.53 0.92
CA ASP A 55 4.02 13.06 1.40
C ASP A 55 4.00 11.53 1.62
N TRP A 56 5.16 10.88 1.53
CA TRP A 56 5.31 9.43 1.71
C TRP A 56 4.83 8.98 3.10
N LYS A 57 4.97 9.85 4.12
CA LYS A 57 4.44 9.60 5.47
C LYS A 57 2.92 9.53 5.48
N GLN A 58 2.26 10.45 4.76
CA GLN A 58 0.80 10.50 4.63
C GLN A 58 0.31 9.27 3.85
N CYS A 59 0.99 8.91 2.76
CA CYS A 59 0.70 7.70 1.98
C CYS A 59 0.79 6.44 2.85
N ARG A 60 1.84 6.32 3.67
CA ARG A 60 2.02 5.19 4.60
C ARG A 60 0.94 5.13 5.68
N ALA A 61 0.58 6.28 6.26
CA ALA A 61 -0.48 6.36 7.25
C ALA A 61 -1.83 5.94 6.64
N LYS A 62 -2.16 6.46 5.46
CA LYS A 62 -3.40 6.10 4.76
C LYS A 62 -3.46 4.62 4.37
N TYR A 63 -2.35 4.07 3.87
CA TYR A 63 -2.21 2.64 3.60
C TYR A 63 -2.50 1.78 4.85
N LYS A 64 -1.92 2.13 6.00
CA LYS A 64 -2.18 1.41 7.26
C LYS A 64 -3.65 1.51 7.68
N ASN A 65 -4.23 2.70 7.58
CA ASN A 65 -5.63 2.93 7.91
C ASN A 65 -6.57 2.10 7.04
N LEU A 66 -6.36 2.09 5.71
CA LEU A 66 -7.17 1.29 4.78
C LEU A 66 -7.10 -0.21 5.10
N LYS A 67 -5.92 -0.74 5.43
CA LYS A 67 -5.78 -2.15 5.85
C LYS A 67 -6.52 -2.44 7.14
N TYR A 68 -6.48 -1.51 8.10
CA TYR A 68 -7.18 -1.66 9.37
C TYR A 68 -8.70 -1.64 9.19
N GLU A 69 -9.24 -0.69 8.44
CA GLU A 69 -10.67 -0.61 8.11
C GLU A 69 -11.13 -1.88 7.39
N TYR A 70 -10.38 -2.36 6.39
CA TYR A 70 -10.69 -3.61 5.69
C TYR A 70 -10.75 -4.81 6.63
N ARG A 71 -9.76 -4.97 7.51
CA ARG A 71 -9.74 -6.06 8.49
C ARG A 71 -10.92 -5.96 9.46
N THR A 72 -11.27 -4.76 9.89
CA THR A 72 -12.40 -4.50 10.80
C THR A 72 -13.72 -4.90 10.14
N VAL A 73 -13.97 -4.47 8.91
CA VAL A 73 -15.18 -4.84 8.15
C VAL A 73 -15.22 -6.33 7.85
N LYS A 74 -14.08 -6.92 7.45
CA LYS A 74 -13.99 -8.36 7.16
C LYS A 74 -14.28 -9.21 8.39
N TYR A 75 -13.75 -8.82 9.56
CA TYR A 75 -14.01 -9.51 10.82
C TYR A 75 -15.49 -9.40 11.21
N ALA A 76 -16.08 -8.21 11.15
CA ALA A 76 -17.49 -7.99 11.45
C ALA A 76 -18.41 -8.86 10.57
N ARG A 77 -18.16 -8.88 9.26
CA ARG A 77 -18.90 -9.71 8.30
C ARG A 77 -18.78 -11.21 8.61
N ASN A 78 -17.61 -11.68 9.01
CA ASN A 78 -17.41 -13.07 9.40
C ASN A 78 -18.14 -13.44 10.71
N SER A 79 -18.32 -12.49 11.62
CA SER A 79 -19.12 -12.66 12.84
C SER A 79 -20.63 -12.48 12.63
N GLY A 80 -21.10 -12.26 11.39
CA GLY A 80 -22.51 -12.04 11.07
C GLY A 80 -22.99 -10.59 11.25
N ASP A 81 -22.09 -9.66 11.62
CA ASP A 81 -22.39 -8.24 11.72
C ASP A 81 -22.19 -7.55 10.37
N ALA A 82 -23.29 -7.31 9.66
CA ALA A 82 -23.33 -6.61 8.37
C ALA A 82 -23.44 -5.08 8.51
N THR A 83 -23.47 -4.53 9.72
CA THR A 83 -23.65 -3.07 9.93
C THR A 83 -22.40 -2.28 9.57
N LYS A 84 -21.22 -2.91 9.68
CA LYS A 84 -19.95 -2.29 9.32
C LYS A 84 -19.68 -2.47 7.83
N THR A 85 -19.63 -1.35 7.12
CA THR A 85 -19.28 -1.31 5.68
C THR A 85 -18.18 -0.28 5.45
N MET A 86 -17.43 -0.46 4.36
CA MET A 86 -16.47 0.55 3.90
C MET A 86 -16.53 0.66 2.37
N LYS A 87 -16.35 1.88 1.87
CA LYS A 87 -16.51 2.18 0.44
C LYS A 87 -15.52 1.43 -0.45
N PHE A 88 -14.28 1.27 0.01
CA PHE A 88 -13.19 0.64 -0.74
C PHE A 88 -13.01 -0.85 -0.42
N PHE A 89 -14.04 -1.51 0.13
CA PHE A 89 -13.91 -2.90 0.57
C PHE A 89 -13.52 -3.81 -0.60
N HIS A 90 -14.20 -3.70 -1.74
CA HIS A 90 -13.98 -4.56 -2.90
C HIS A 90 -12.60 -4.34 -3.54
N ASP A 91 -12.16 -3.09 -3.68
CA ASP A 91 -10.83 -2.76 -4.20
C ASP A 91 -9.74 -3.35 -3.31
N LEU A 92 -9.87 -3.18 -1.98
CA LEU A 92 -8.94 -3.75 -1.01
C LEU A 92 -8.98 -5.27 -0.99
N ASP A 93 -10.17 -5.87 -1.12
CA ASP A 93 -10.34 -7.31 -1.17
C ASP A 93 -9.61 -7.90 -2.40
N ALA A 94 -9.72 -7.26 -3.57
CA ALA A 94 -9.01 -7.68 -4.77
C ALA A 94 -7.48 -7.54 -4.65
N ILE A 95 -7.00 -6.48 -3.98
CA ILE A 95 -5.58 -6.26 -3.73
C ILE A 95 -5.03 -7.27 -2.72
N LEU A 96 -5.75 -7.51 -1.62
CA LEU A 96 -5.31 -8.27 -0.45
C LEU A 96 -5.62 -9.78 -0.50
N ARG A 97 -6.60 -10.24 -1.29
CA ARG A 97 -6.87 -11.70 -1.44
C ARG A 97 -5.80 -12.43 -2.24
N CYS A 98 -5.12 -11.73 -3.15
CA CYS A 98 -4.02 -12.29 -3.92
C CYS A 98 -2.68 -12.26 -3.17
N GLU A 99 -2.66 -11.87 -1.90
CA GLU A 99 -1.46 -12.00 -1.08
C GLU A 99 -1.31 -13.44 -0.60
N PRO A 100 -0.22 -14.15 -0.95
CA PRO A 100 0.05 -15.45 -0.38
C PRO A 100 0.26 -15.24 1.12
N VAL A 101 -0.75 -15.62 1.90
CA VAL A 101 -0.68 -15.68 3.36
C VAL A 101 0.33 -16.77 3.71
N ALA A 102 1.60 -16.39 3.84
CA ALA A 102 2.56 -17.19 4.59
C ALA A 102 2.23 -17.04 6.08
N HIS A 103 1.16 -17.69 6.54
CA HIS A 103 0.89 -18.02 7.93
C HIS A 103 0.11 -19.35 8.01
N LEU A 104 0.91 -20.42 8.08
CA LEU A 104 0.76 -21.71 8.75
C LEU A 104 -0.65 -22.27 9.10
N ALA A 105 -0.85 -23.51 8.61
CA ALA A 105 -1.61 -24.64 9.16
C ALA A 105 -3.16 -24.64 9.11
N ALA A 106 -3.69 -25.30 8.07
CA ALA A 106 -4.68 -26.37 8.19
C ALA A 106 -4.63 -27.24 6.92
N GLU A 107 -4.46 -28.54 7.11
CA GLU A 107 -4.20 -29.56 6.11
C GLU A 107 -5.41 -29.87 5.22
N GLY A 108 -5.15 -30.31 3.98
CA GLY A 108 -6.20 -30.74 3.04
C GLY A 108 -5.71 -31.12 1.65
N ASN A 109 -4.68 -31.98 1.58
CA ASN A 109 -4.36 -32.93 0.50
C ASN A 109 -4.66 -32.58 -0.98
N ALA A 110 -3.61 -32.30 -1.78
CA ALA A 110 -3.45 -32.85 -3.13
C ALA A 110 -1.97 -32.80 -3.58
N ARG A 111 -1.37 -33.98 -3.78
CA ARG A 111 0.03 -34.27 -4.16
C ARG A 111 0.19 -34.11 -5.70
N CYS A 112 1.09 -33.23 -6.16
CA CYS A 112 2.45 -33.47 -6.75
C CYS A 112 2.53 -34.25 -8.09
N SER A 113 3.26 -33.69 -9.07
CA SER A 113 4.43 -34.35 -9.69
C SER A 113 5.36 -33.36 -10.45
N THR A 114 6.59 -33.28 -9.95
CA THR A 114 7.92 -33.32 -10.64
C THR A 114 8.19 -32.45 -11.89
N THR A 115 9.22 -31.58 -11.88
CA THR A 115 10.65 -31.85 -12.19
C THR A 115 11.47 -30.55 -12.27
N ASP A 116 12.73 -30.64 -11.83
CA ASP A 116 13.80 -29.63 -11.81
C ASP A 116 14.20 -29.05 -13.18
N ALA A 117 14.55 -27.77 -13.22
CA ALA A 117 15.59 -27.24 -14.13
C ALA A 117 16.13 -25.90 -13.63
N ARG A 118 17.45 -25.86 -13.46
CA ARG A 118 18.28 -24.79 -12.89
C ARG A 118 18.86 -23.92 -14.02
N LEU A 119 19.04 -22.62 -13.72
CA LEU A 119 19.92 -21.61 -14.38
C LEU A 119 19.43 -21.09 -15.75
N ASN A 120 19.50 -19.81 -16.10
CA ASN A 120 20.51 -18.80 -15.75
C ASN A 120 20.08 -17.37 -16.12
N ALA A 121 20.87 -16.40 -15.63
CA ALA A 121 21.06 -15.02 -16.10
C ALA A 121 20.08 -13.91 -15.62
N SER A 122 20.64 -13.05 -14.76
CA SER A 122 20.14 -11.76 -14.27
C SER A 122 19.70 -10.79 -15.38
N PRO A 123 18.87 -9.79 -15.03
CA PRO A 123 19.45 -8.45 -14.93
C PRO A 123 19.30 -7.86 -13.53
N THR A 124 20.41 -7.30 -13.09
CA THR A 124 20.71 -6.54 -11.88
C THR A 124 19.58 -5.66 -11.33
N ALA A 125 19.38 -5.79 -10.03
CA ALA A 125 18.63 -4.87 -9.20
C ALA A 125 19.39 -3.56 -9.01
N ASP A 126 19.55 -2.77 -10.07
CA ASP A 126 20.14 -1.43 -9.99
C ASP A 126 19.49 -0.53 -11.02
N SER A 127 18.34 0.07 -10.68
CA SER A 127 17.78 1.27 -11.33
C SER A 127 16.64 1.96 -10.56
N ILE A 128 16.33 1.57 -9.31
CA ILE A 128 15.31 2.29 -8.50
C ILE A 128 15.92 3.55 -7.81
N LEU A 129 17.23 3.76 -7.92
CA LEU A 129 17.91 4.96 -7.41
C LEU A 129 18.53 5.78 -8.54
N ASN A 130 17.70 6.26 -9.45
CA ASN A 130 18.04 7.49 -10.16
C ASN A 130 16.88 8.49 -10.07
N LEU A 131 16.49 8.75 -8.82
CA LEU A 131 15.71 9.93 -8.50
C LEU A 131 16.62 11.15 -8.70
N LYS A 132 16.67 11.67 -9.92
CA LYS A 132 17.09 13.04 -10.14
C LYS A 132 16.28 13.91 -9.19
N LYS A 133 17.00 14.69 -8.39
CA LYS A 133 16.52 15.59 -7.35
C LYS A 133 15.64 16.68 -7.99
N THR A 134 14.45 16.32 -8.44
CA THR A 134 13.42 17.30 -8.79
C THR A 134 12.89 17.81 -7.48
N GLU A 135 13.32 19.01 -7.12
CA GLU A 135 12.90 19.70 -5.91
C GLU A 135 11.37 19.66 -5.80
N CYS A 136 10.92 19.19 -4.65
CA CYS A 136 9.51 19.08 -4.30
C CYS A 136 8.97 20.51 -4.17
N ARG A 137 8.48 21.09 -5.27
CA ARG A 137 7.92 22.45 -5.27
C ARG A 137 6.46 22.47 -4.76
N CYS A 138 6.17 21.67 -3.73
CA CYS A 138 4.95 21.84 -2.93
C CYS A 138 5.21 22.91 -1.88
N GLU A 139 4.74 24.13 -2.09
CA GLU A 139 4.79 25.23 -1.10
C GLU A 139 4.02 24.93 0.20
N LYS A 140 3.41 23.73 0.33
CA LYS A 140 2.61 23.31 1.48
C LYS A 140 3.18 22.12 2.26
N CYS A 141 4.38 21.66 1.95
CA CYS A 141 5.04 20.62 2.73
C CYS A 141 5.85 21.25 3.88
N HIS A 142 5.22 22.14 4.66
CA HIS A 142 5.82 22.71 5.86
C HIS A 142 5.73 21.70 7.01
N ASP A 143 6.88 21.50 7.64
CA ASP A 143 7.18 20.64 8.77
C ASP A 143 6.08 20.57 9.83
N ASP A 144 5.69 19.37 10.22
CA ASP A 144 5.21 19.14 11.59
C ASP A 144 5.68 17.77 12.08
N PHE A 145 6.96 17.77 12.45
CA PHE A 145 7.59 16.77 13.27
C PHE A 145 7.18 17.02 14.73
N LYS A 146 5.97 16.63 15.16
CA LYS A 146 5.68 16.29 16.58
C LYS A 146 4.28 15.73 16.83
N ASN A 147 4.27 14.67 17.64
CA ASN A 147 3.19 14.16 18.50
C ASN A 147 1.91 13.61 17.86
N CYS A 148 1.89 12.29 17.65
CA CYS A 148 0.70 11.46 17.87
C CYS A 148 1.12 10.12 18.51
N TYR A 149 1.44 10.17 19.81
CA TYR A 149 1.16 9.08 20.76
C TYR A 149 0.55 9.76 21.97
N LEU A 150 -0.77 9.71 22.06
CA LEU A 150 -1.60 9.58 23.27
C LEU A 150 -2.98 9.16 22.78
#